data_AF-A0A1G2C453-F1
#
_entry.id   AF-A0A1G2C453-F1
#
_cell.length_a   1.000
_cell.length_b   1.000
_cell.length_c   1.000
_cell.angle_alpha   90.00
_cell.angle_beta   90.00
_cell.angle_gamma   90.00
#
_symmetry.space_group_name_H-M   'P 1'
#
loop_
_entity.id
_entity.type
_entity.pdbx_description
1 polymer ?
#
loop_
_entity_poly.entity_id
_entity_poly.type
_entity_poly.pdbx_seq_one_letter_code
_entity_poly.pdbx_strand_id
1 'polypeptide(L)'
;MSKIKIGDIVKDLEKLALVQEKLNQAEGRESKGYRQAYPPASEFAIRALEKKLKFRFPPSYRAFLNIHNGWKGFHNDVAVFGVSGIGYTRPVADFNQYLKMLQKGPKTADESADALRKKEQVDEKTIYLPDHVPLATDFNGIYWVFDRNRKRKDGEYPIAEVLYGQNVEFRTKNFLEFVKRAIAQAQNELESEKKSHKGEEKRQEKMVEQRKRKFDGKMFVFAGTLAGMNKKDALDYVKEAGGIVSNTLDKKTSYLVFGNGKKDGKRVIAAKKLGVRVLAEQQFYDLLFKVRKKK
;
A
#
# COMPACT_ATOMS: atom_id res chain seq x y z
N MET A 1 -35.92 -9.68 11.28
CA MET A 1 -34.51 -9.72 10.80
C MET A 1 -34.54 -10.23 9.36
N SER A 2 -34.02 -9.48 8.38
CA SER A 2 -34.03 -9.92 6.99
C SER A 2 -33.07 -11.09 6.80
N LYS A 3 -33.50 -12.15 6.12
CA LYS A 3 -32.58 -13.22 5.68
C LYS A 3 -31.54 -12.60 4.75
N ILE A 4 -30.26 -12.90 4.97
CA ILE A 4 -29.19 -12.53 4.04
C ILE A 4 -29.50 -13.19 2.70
N LYS A 5 -29.53 -12.40 1.62
CA LYS A 5 -29.71 -12.95 0.28
C LYS A 5 -28.36 -13.39 -0.26
N ILE A 6 -28.27 -14.61 -0.76
CA ILE A 6 -27.05 -15.16 -1.38
C ILE A 6 -26.58 -14.27 -2.55
N GLY A 7 -27.49 -13.61 -3.27
CA GLY A 7 -27.11 -12.67 -4.32
C GLY A 7 -26.36 -11.43 -3.81
N ASP A 8 -26.57 -11.02 -2.56
CA ASP A 8 -25.90 -9.84 -2.00
C ASP A 8 -24.43 -10.15 -1.68
N ILE A 9 -24.14 -11.36 -1.16
CA ILE A 9 -22.76 -11.76 -0.84
C ILE A 9 -21.91 -11.95 -2.10
N VAL A 10 -22.47 -12.50 -3.18
CA VAL A 10 -21.74 -12.66 -4.45
C VAL A 10 -21.35 -11.29 -5.02
N LYS A 11 -22.29 -10.34 -5.05
CA LYS A 11 -22.03 -8.96 -5.51
C LYS A 11 -20.94 -8.26 -4.67
N ASP A 12 -20.98 -8.44 -3.35
CA ASP A 12 -19.97 -7.87 -2.46
C ASP A 12 -18.59 -8.50 -2.69
N LEU A 13 -18.52 -9.81 -2.93
CA LEU A 13 -17.26 -10.51 -3.26
C LEU A 13 -16.69 -10.07 -4.62
N GLU A 14 -17.53 -9.92 -5.64
CA GLU A 14 -17.13 -9.35 -6.94
C GLU A 14 -16.62 -7.91 -6.81
N LYS A 15 -17.31 -7.10 -6.00
CA LYS A 15 -16.88 -5.73 -5.70
C LYS A 15 -15.50 -5.73 -5.02
N LEU A 16 -15.28 -6.62 -4.05
CA LEU A 16 -13.97 -6.74 -3.39
C LEU A 16 -12.89 -7.14 -4.39
N ALA A 17 -13.14 -8.16 -5.22
CA ALA A 17 -12.19 -8.60 -6.25
C ALA A 17 -11.77 -7.45 -7.16
N LEU A 18 -12.73 -6.64 -7.64
CA LEU A 18 -12.46 -5.49 -8.50
C LEU A 18 -11.62 -4.41 -7.80
N VAL A 19 -11.84 -4.17 -6.50
CA VAL A 19 -11.03 -3.21 -5.73
C VAL A 19 -9.61 -3.75 -5.52
N GLN A 20 -9.45 -5.05 -5.23
CA GLN A 20 -8.14 -5.68 -5.08
C GLN A 20 -7.33 -5.69 -6.38
N GLU A 21 -7.99 -5.89 -7.53
CA GLU A 21 -7.35 -5.79 -8.85
C GLU A 21 -6.80 -4.38 -9.09
N LYS A 22 -7.59 -3.34 -8.79
CA LYS A 22 -7.16 -1.94 -8.88
C LYS A 22 -6.00 -1.62 -7.93
N LEU A 23 -5.97 -2.20 -6.74
CA LEU A 23 -4.85 -2.07 -5.80
C LEU A 23 -3.59 -2.74 -6.33
N ASN A 24 -3.69 -3.95 -6.89
CA ASN A 24 -2.56 -4.63 -7.52
C ASN A 24 -1.97 -3.80 -8.67
N GLN A 25 -2.83 -3.18 -9.49
CA GLN A 25 -2.42 -2.27 -10.56
C GLN A 25 -1.71 -1.04 -10.01
N ALA A 26 -2.30 -0.36 -9.02
CA ALA A 26 -1.73 0.85 -8.41
C ALA A 26 -0.37 0.60 -7.74
N GLU A 27 -0.17 -0.57 -7.14
CA GLU A 27 1.08 -0.93 -6.46
C GLU A 27 2.13 -1.58 -7.38
N GLY A 28 1.82 -1.78 -8.67
CA GLY A 28 2.71 -2.51 -9.60
C GLY A 28 2.93 -3.98 -9.21
N ARG A 29 1.96 -4.60 -8.53
CA ARG A 29 2.04 -5.99 -8.00
C ARG A 29 1.25 -7.02 -8.80
N GLU A 30 0.72 -6.67 -9.97
CA GLU A 30 -0.11 -7.55 -10.82
C GLU A 30 0.52 -8.93 -11.06
N SER A 31 1.82 -8.99 -11.31
CA SER A 31 2.53 -10.25 -11.63
C SER A 31 2.78 -11.16 -10.42
N LYS A 32 2.53 -10.70 -9.19
CA LYS A 32 2.91 -11.43 -7.96
C LYS A 32 1.79 -12.27 -7.33
N GLY A 33 0.57 -12.23 -7.87
CA GLY A 33 -0.58 -12.99 -7.34
C GLY A 33 -0.79 -12.75 -5.84
N TYR A 34 -0.68 -11.47 -5.42
CA TYR A 34 -0.70 -11.09 -4.00
C TYR A 34 -2.10 -11.22 -3.40
N ARG A 35 -3.10 -10.61 -4.07
CA ARG A 35 -4.53 -10.70 -3.78
C ARG A 35 -5.21 -11.57 -4.83
N GLN A 36 -5.38 -12.86 -4.54
CA GLN A 36 -5.91 -13.86 -5.47
C GLN A 36 -6.94 -14.77 -4.78
N ALA A 37 -8.18 -14.73 -5.27
CA ALA A 37 -9.20 -15.71 -4.93
C ALA A 37 -8.89 -17.04 -5.64
N TYR A 38 -9.09 -18.16 -4.95
CA TYR A 38 -8.91 -19.49 -5.56
C TYR A 38 -10.18 -19.92 -6.31
N PRO A 39 -10.08 -20.87 -7.26
CA PRO A 39 -11.25 -21.44 -7.91
C PRO A 39 -12.26 -22.03 -6.90
N PRO A 40 -13.54 -22.19 -7.29
CA PRO A 40 -14.60 -22.72 -6.42
C PRO A 40 -14.23 -24.03 -5.70
N ALA A 41 -14.75 -24.20 -4.49
CA ALA A 41 -14.69 -25.48 -3.78
C ALA A 41 -15.71 -26.46 -4.35
N SER A 42 -15.39 -27.75 -4.36
CA SER A 42 -16.37 -28.77 -4.69
C SER A 42 -17.31 -29.02 -3.50
N GLU A 43 -18.59 -29.28 -3.77
CA GLU A 43 -19.58 -29.60 -2.74
C GLU A 43 -19.14 -30.83 -1.90
N PHE A 44 -18.43 -31.78 -2.52
CA PHE A 44 -17.81 -32.91 -1.82
C PHE A 44 -16.79 -32.44 -0.78
N ALA A 45 -15.85 -31.56 -1.17
CA ALA A 45 -14.83 -31.06 -0.26
C ALA A 45 -15.43 -30.23 0.88
N ILE A 46 -16.45 -29.41 0.59
CA ILE A 46 -17.20 -28.65 1.59
C ILE A 46 -17.80 -29.61 2.62
N ARG A 47 -18.58 -30.61 2.18
CA ARG A 47 -19.24 -31.57 3.07
C ARG A 47 -18.25 -32.43 3.85
N ALA A 48 -17.15 -32.83 3.23
CA ALA A 48 -16.10 -33.60 3.90
C ALA A 48 -15.52 -32.82 5.08
N LEU A 49 -15.22 -31.53 4.89
CA LEU A 49 -14.71 -30.69 5.96
C LEU A 49 -15.79 -30.37 7.01
N GLU A 50 -17.03 -30.07 6.62
CA GLU A 50 -18.14 -29.87 7.56
C GLU A 50 -18.32 -31.09 8.49
N LYS A 51 -18.27 -32.30 7.92
CA LYS A 51 -18.34 -33.56 8.67
C LYS A 51 -17.16 -33.70 9.64
N LYS A 52 -15.93 -33.44 9.16
CA LYS A 52 -14.71 -33.50 9.99
C LYS A 52 -14.76 -32.53 11.16
N LEU A 53 -15.23 -31.30 10.92
CA LEU A 53 -15.32 -30.25 11.92
C LEU A 53 -16.54 -30.40 12.84
N LYS A 54 -17.47 -31.30 12.53
CA LYS A 54 -18.81 -31.38 13.15
C LYS A 54 -19.52 -30.02 13.14
N PHE A 55 -19.39 -29.30 12.03
CA PHE A 55 -19.88 -27.93 11.88
C PHE A 55 -20.37 -27.69 10.47
N ARG A 56 -21.63 -27.29 10.34
CA ARG A 56 -22.20 -26.85 9.07
C ARG A 56 -21.84 -25.39 8.86
N PHE A 57 -21.20 -25.09 7.74
CA PHE A 57 -20.76 -23.74 7.43
C PHE A 57 -21.97 -22.79 7.28
N PRO A 58 -21.83 -21.52 7.71
CA PRO A 58 -22.87 -20.51 7.55
C PRO A 58 -23.29 -20.33 6.08
N PRO A 59 -24.56 -20.01 5.79
CA PRO A 59 -25.04 -19.83 4.42
C PRO A 59 -24.21 -18.86 3.58
N SER A 60 -23.84 -17.70 4.13
CA SER A 60 -23.03 -16.70 3.41
C SER A 60 -21.59 -17.15 3.17
N TYR A 61 -20.99 -17.93 4.08
CA TYR A 61 -19.68 -18.52 3.86
C TYR A 61 -19.72 -19.68 2.86
N ARG A 62 -20.78 -20.51 2.84
CA ARG A 62 -20.96 -21.50 1.77
C ARG A 62 -21.12 -20.84 0.41
N ALA A 63 -21.81 -19.71 0.33
CA ALA A 63 -21.91 -18.94 -0.91
C ALA A 63 -20.54 -18.47 -1.40
N PHE A 64 -19.66 -18.01 -0.49
CA PHE A 64 -18.25 -17.76 -0.81
C PHE A 64 -17.54 -19.01 -1.32
N LEU A 65 -17.65 -20.15 -0.63
CA LEU A 65 -16.98 -21.39 -1.04
C LEU A 65 -17.43 -21.90 -2.41
N ASN A 66 -18.69 -21.64 -2.79
CA ASN A 66 -19.23 -22.00 -4.10
C ASN A 66 -18.63 -21.21 -5.26
N ILE A 67 -17.97 -20.07 -4.99
CA ILE A 67 -17.28 -19.28 -6.01
C ILE A 67 -15.76 -19.21 -5.77
N HIS A 68 -15.30 -19.39 -4.52
CA HIS A 68 -13.89 -19.30 -4.13
C HIS A 68 -13.51 -20.31 -3.03
N ASN A 69 -12.56 -21.22 -3.29
CA ASN A 69 -12.02 -22.16 -2.32
C ASN A 69 -10.91 -21.52 -1.46
N GLY A 70 -11.25 -20.43 -0.79
CA GLY A 70 -10.32 -19.57 -0.08
C GLY A 70 -9.84 -18.41 -0.93
N TRP A 71 -9.18 -17.46 -0.28
CA TRP A 71 -8.73 -16.22 -0.91
C TRP A 71 -7.48 -15.71 -0.21
N LYS A 72 -6.37 -15.67 -0.94
CA LYS A 72 -5.10 -15.10 -0.46
C LYS A 72 -5.12 -13.59 -0.69
N GLY A 73 -4.80 -12.79 0.34
CA GLY A 73 -4.87 -11.33 0.24
C GLY A 73 -6.31 -10.86 0.03
N PHE A 74 -7.22 -11.32 0.88
CA PHE A 74 -8.62 -10.93 0.88
C PHE A 74 -8.76 -9.42 1.18
N HIS A 75 -8.04 -8.96 2.19
CA HIS A 75 -7.69 -7.57 2.45
C HIS A 75 -6.33 -7.55 3.18
N ASN A 76 -5.40 -6.72 2.74
CA ASN A 76 -3.98 -6.81 3.11
C ASN A 76 -3.43 -8.23 2.92
N ASP A 77 -2.80 -8.80 3.95
CA ASP A 77 -2.22 -10.14 3.97
C ASP A 77 -3.18 -11.23 4.46
N VAL A 78 -4.44 -10.88 4.75
CA VAL A 78 -5.41 -11.84 5.27
C VAL A 78 -5.71 -12.93 4.24
N ALA A 79 -5.56 -14.19 4.65
CA ALA A 79 -5.99 -15.35 3.90
C ALA A 79 -7.31 -15.89 4.46
N VAL A 80 -8.39 -15.83 3.68
CA VAL A 80 -9.64 -16.53 3.99
C VAL A 80 -9.49 -17.99 3.60
N PHE A 81 -9.89 -18.88 4.49
CA PHE A 81 -9.67 -20.31 4.37
C PHE A 81 -10.54 -20.88 3.24
N GLY A 82 -9.99 -21.82 2.50
CA GLY A 82 -10.77 -22.75 1.70
C GLY A 82 -11.26 -23.93 2.52
N VAL A 83 -11.61 -25.01 1.82
CA VAL A 83 -11.92 -26.31 2.43
C VAL A 83 -10.98 -27.43 1.95
N SER A 84 -10.17 -27.15 0.92
CA SER A 84 -9.20 -28.09 0.36
C SER A 84 -8.10 -27.35 -0.41
N GLY A 85 -7.05 -28.07 -0.82
CA GLY A 85 -5.97 -27.51 -1.65
C GLY A 85 -5.23 -26.36 -0.98
N ILE A 86 -4.53 -25.55 -1.78
CA ILE A 86 -3.63 -24.50 -1.28
C ILE A 86 -4.35 -23.41 -0.46
N GLY A 87 -5.61 -23.12 -0.78
CA GLY A 87 -6.43 -22.16 -0.04
C GLY A 87 -6.79 -22.64 1.38
N TYR A 88 -6.62 -23.92 1.68
CA TYR A 88 -6.86 -24.49 3.00
C TYR A 88 -5.60 -24.98 3.69
N THR A 89 -4.72 -25.72 3.00
CA THR A 89 -3.59 -26.43 3.61
C THR A 89 -2.61 -25.51 4.30
N ARG A 90 -2.27 -24.37 3.68
CA ARG A 90 -1.34 -23.40 4.28
C ARG A 90 -1.98 -22.64 5.46
N PRO A 91 -3.16 -22.00 5.32
CA PRO A 91 -3.79 -21.30 6.44
C PRO A 91 -4.12 -22.22 7.63
N VAL A 92 -4.56 -23.46 7.38
CA VAL A 92 -4.87 -24.39 8.48
C VAL A 92 -3.62 -24.90 9.18
N ALA A 93 -2.50 -25.04 8.47
CA ALA A 93 -1.23 -25.41 9.09
C ALA A 93 -0.75 -24.32 10.06
N ASP A 94 -0.82 -23.06 9.63
CA ASP A 94 -0.54 -21.88 10.44
C ASP A 94 -1.40 -21.85 11.72
N PHE A 95 -2.72 -21.95 11.57
CA PHE A 95 -3.65 -21.99 12.72
C PHE A 95 -3.35 -23.15 13.68
N ASN A 96 -3.14 -24.36 13.16
CA ASN A 96 -2.85 -25.52 13.99
C ASN A 96 -1.50 -25.40 14.72
N GLN A 97 -0.50 -24.77 14.11
CA GLN A 97 0.77 -24.47 14.77
C GLN A 97 0.55 -23.49 15.91
N TYR A 98 -0.24 -22.45 15.69
CA TYR A 98 -0.59 -21.48 16.71
C TYR A 98 -1.33 -22.10 17.90
N LEU A 99 -2.34 -22.94 17.65
CA LEU A 99 -3.05 -23.66 18.71
C LEU A 99 -2.12 -24.53 19.56
N LYS A 100 -1.13 -25.18 18.94
CA LYS A 100 -0.11 -25.96 19.67
C LYS A 100 0.74 -25.06 20.59
N MET A 101 1.07 -23.86 20.16
CA MET A 101 1.82 -22.89 20.99
C MET A 101 0.99 -22.44 22.19
N LEU A 102 -0.29 -22.09 21.98
CA LEU A 102 -1.20 -21.70 23.07
C LEU A 102 -1.39 -22.82 24.11
N GLN A 103 -1.36 -24.08 23.68
CA GLN A 103 -1.52 -25.21 24.58
C GLN A 103 -0.26 -25.52 25.40
N LYS A 104 0.93 -25.20 24.90
CA LYS A 104 2.23 -25.48 25.53
C LYS A 104 2.72 -24.38 26.48
N GLY A 105 2.20 -23.16 26.38
CA GLY A 105 2.59 -22.06 27.25
C GLY A 105 2.26 -22.32 28.72
N PRO A 106 2.95 -21.66 29.67
CA PRO A 106 2.54 -21.69 31.08
C PRO A 106 1.11 -21.17 31.18
N LYS A 107 0.27 -21.85 31.98
CA LYS A 107 -1.13 -21.48 32.20
C LYS A 107 -1.38 -21.28 33.68
N THR A 108 -1.98 -20.14 34.01
CA THR A 108 -2.62 -19.92 35.30
C THR A 108 -3.95 -20.69 35.38
N ALA A 109 -4.55 -20.79 36.58
CA ALA A 109 -5.85 -21.45 36.76
C ALA A 109 -6.95 -20.80 35.89
N ASP A 110 -6.90 -19.48 35.72
CA ASP A 110 -7.84 -18.68 34.91
C ASP A 110 -7.62 -18.86 33.39
N GLU A 111 -6.47 -19.41 33.00
CA GLU A 111 -6.11 -19.73 31.62
C GLU A 111 -6.29 -21.23 31.29
N SER A 112 -6.83 -22.00 32.24
CA SER A 112 -7.24 -23.38 31.97
C SER A 112 -8.35 -23.41 30.91
N ALA A 113 -8.41 -24.50 30.14
CA ALA A 113 -9.40 -24.65 29.09
C ALA A 113 -10.84 -24.49 29.62
N ASP A 114 -11.13 -25.08 30.78
CA ASP A 114 -12.46 -25.03 31.38
C ASP A 114 -12.79 -23.64 31.96
N ALA A 115 -11.82 -22.93 32.51
CA ALA A 115 -12.01 -21.54 32.95
C ALA A 115 -12.34 -20.63 31.76
N LEU A 116 -11.57 -20.77 30.67
CA LEU A 116 -11.78 -19.97 29.46
C LEU A 116 -13.10 -20.27 28.76
N ARG A 117 -13.49 -21.56 28.67
CA ARG A 117 -14.81 -21.97 28.16
C ARG A 117 -15.97 -21.42 28.97
N LYS A 118 -15.83 -21.32 30.29
CA LYS A 118 -16.84 -20.66 31.14
C LYS A 118 -16.84 -19.16 30.91
N LYS A 119 -15.66 -18.54 30.86
CA LYS A 119 -15.48 -17.10 30.72
C LYS A 119 -16.04 -16.59 29.39
N GLU A 120 -15.78 -17.25 28.26
CA GLU A 120 -16.25 -16.83 26.94
C GLU A 120 -17.79 -16.84 26.78
N GLN A 121 -18.53 -17.52 27.66
CA GLN A 121 -20.00 -17.50 27.64
C GLN A 121 -20.55 -16.16 28.13
N VAL A 122 -19.82 -15.48 29.00
CA VAL A 122 -20.26 -14.25 29.68
C VAL A 122 -19.45 -13.02 29.27
N ASP A 123 -18.15 -13.19 29.03
CA ASP A 123 -17.24 -12.14 28.60
C ASP A 123 -17.08 -12.18 27.08
N GLU A 124 -17.59 -11.16 26.41
CA GLU A 124 -17.42 -11.04 24.97
C GLU A 124 -15.93 -10.85 24.59
N LYS A 125 -15.06 -10.34 25.44
CA LYS A 125 -13.65 -10.16 25.06
C LYS A 125 -12.82 -11.44 25.13
N THR A 126 -13.39 -12.54 25.64
CA THR A 126 -12.69 -13.83 25.74
C THR A 126 -13.22 -14.83 24.70
N ILE A 127 -12.32 -15.65 24.17
CA ILE A 127 -12.67 -16.79 23.32
C ILE A 127 -11.71 -17.97 23.56
N TYR A 128 -12.26 -19.16 23.78
CA TYR A 128 -11.47 -20.38 23.85
C TYR A 128 -11.20 -20.92 22.44
N LEU A 129 -10.20 -20.31 21.78
CA LEU A 129 -9.92 -20.47 20.35
C LEU A 129 -9.98 -21.91 19.80
N PRO A 130 -9.46 -22.95 20.51
CA PRO A 130 -9.49 -24.32 20.02
C PRO A 130 -10.88 -24.90 19.72
N ASP A 131 -11.95 -24.38 20.35
CA ASP A 131 -13.31 -24.91 20.17
C ASP A 131 -14.05 -24.25 18.98
N HIS A 132 -13.46 -23.22 18.37
CA HIS A 132 -14.04 -22.45 17.28
C HIS A 132 -13.48 -22.83 15.89
N VAL A 133 -14.20 -22.47 14.83
CA VAL A 133 -13.82 -22.83 13.45
C VAL A 133 -13.04 -21.69 12.81
N PRO A 134 -11.80 -21.92 12.33
CA PRO A 134 -11.04 -20.89 11.67
C PRO A 134 -11.68 -20.49 10.35
N LEU A 135 -11.68 -19.18 10.11
CA LEU A 135 -12.14 -18.54 8.89
C LEU A 135 -10.98 -17.86 8.15
N ALA A 136 -10.11 -17.15 8.86
CA ALA A 136 -9.00 -16.43 8.25
C ALA A 136 -7.78 -16.32 9.17
N THR A 137 -6.61 -16.06 8.58
CA THR A 137 -5.35 -15.78 9.27
C THR A 137 -4.63 -14.66 8.53
N ASP A 138 -3.92 -13.81 9.25
CA ASP A 138 -2.94 -12.87 8.67
C ASP A 138 -1.51 -13.44 8.65
N PHE A 139 -1.32 -14.68 9.14
CA PHE A 139 -0.03 -15.35 9.36
C PHE A 139 0.89 -14.69 10.42
N ASN A 140 0.38 -13.72 11.18
CA ASN A 140 1.14 -12.99 12.21
C ASN A 140 0.47 -13.09 13.59
N GLY A 141 -0.35 -14.11 13.81
CA GLY A 141 -0.99 -14.39 15.09
C GLY A 141 -2.36 -13.74 15.27
N ILE A 142 -2.95 -13.20 14.20
CA ILE A 142 -4.35 -12.77 14.17
C ILE A 142 -5.18 -13.81 13.41
N TYR A 143 -6.24 -14.26 14.06
CA TYR A 143 -7.16 -15.25 13.50
C TYR A 143 -8.59 -14.75 13.54
N TRP A 144 -9.32 -15.00 12.47
CA TRP A 144 -10.76 -14.84 12.45
C TRP A 144 -11.41 -16.20 12.59
N VAL A 145 -12.37 -16.34 13.50
CA VAL A 145 -13.07 -17.61 13.74
C VAL A 145 -14.58 -17.42 13.79
N PHE A 146 -15.32 -18.43 13.34
CA PHE A 146 -16.76 -18.49 13.59
C PHE A 146 -17.01 -18.78 15.06
N ASP A 147 -17.66 -17.85 15.74
CA ASP A 147 -18.03 -17.95 17.15
C ASP A 147 -19.22 -18.92 17.32
N ARG A 148 -18.90 -20.21 17.44
CA ARG A 148 -19.84 -21.32 17.67
C ARG A 148 -20.81 -21.08 18.84
N ASN A 149 -20.42 -20.35 19.86
CA ASN A 149 -21.25 -20.12 21.05
C ASN A 149 -22.40 -19.15 20.76
N ARG A 150 -22.33 -18.40 19.67
CA ARG A 150 -23.26 -17.32 19.35
C ARG A 150 -23.98 -17.55 18.01
N LYS A 151 -24.36 -18.80 17.72
CA LYS A 151 -25.13 -19.14 16.51
C LYS A 151 -26.41 -18.31 16.42
N ARG A 152 -26.63 -17.71 15.25
CA ARG A 152 -27.81 -16.87 14.98
C ARG A 152 -28.97 -17.70 14.44
N LYS A 153 -30.19 -17.16 14.58
CA LYS A 153 -31.44 -17.80 14.09
C LYS A 153 -31.47 -18.02 12.57
N ASP A 154 -30.74 -17.20 11.82
CA ASP A 154 -30.58 -17.30 10.36
C ASP A 154 -29.54 -18.35 9.94
N GLY A 155 -28.90 -19.04 10.89
CA GLY A 155 -27.85 -20.02 10.62
C GLY A 155 -26.46 -19.40 10.45
N GLU A 156 -26.34 -18.07 10.59
CA GLU A 156 -25.07 -17.37 10.59
C GLU A 156 -24.37 -17.45 11.94
N TYR A 157 -23.07 -17.13 11.94
CA TYR A 157 -22.26 -17.03 13.15
C TYR A 157 -21.51 -15.70 13.13
N PRO A 158 -21.41 -14.99 14.27
CA PRO A 158 -20.46 -13.90 14.41
C PRO A 158 -19.04 -14.37 14.11
N ILE A 159 -18.23 -13.47 13.57
CA ILE A 159 -16.82 -13.74 13.33
C ILE A 159 -16.03 -12.93 14.33
N ALA A 160 -15.28 -13.62 15.20
CA ALA A 160 -14.39 -13.02 16.18
C ALA A 160 -13.00 -12.86 15.56
N GLU A 161 -12.46 -11.64 15.65
CA GLU A 161 -11.07 -11.30 15.38
C GLU A 161 -10.27 -11.48 16.67
N VAL A 162 -9.41 -12.48 16.67
CA VAL A 162 -8.67 -12.95 17.84
C VAL A 162 -7.22 -12.56 17.69
N LEU A 163 -6.76 -11.70 18.60
CA LEU A 163 -5.40 -11.19 18.62
C LEU A 163 -4.63 -11.89 19.74
N TYR A 164 -3.43 -12.37 19.42
CA TYR A 164 -2.40 -12.72 20.41
C TYR A 164 -2.94 -13.40 21.68
N GLY A 165 -3.47 -14.60 21.51
CA GLY A 165 -3.95 -15.46 22.57
C GLY A 165 -5.40 -15.82 22.34
N GLN A 166 -6.22 -15.39 23.29
CA GLN A 166 -7.63 -15.74 23.42
C GLN A 166 -8.50 -14.51 23.66
N ASN A 167 -7.98 -13.35 23.21
CA ASN A 167 -8.63 -12.05 23.31
C ASN A 167 -9.31 -11.69 22.00
N VAL A 168 -10.57 -11.28 22.09
CA VAL A 168 -11.34 -10.81 20.94
C VAL A 168 -11.34 -9.30 20.91
N GLU A 169 -10.73 -8.74 19.87
CA GLU A 169 -10.70 -7.29 19.65
C GLU A 169 -12.02 -6.81 19.04
N PHE A 170 -12.54 -7.59 18.09
CA PHE A 170 -13.73 -7.20 17.34
C PHE A 170 -14.57 -8.41 16.94
N ARG A 171 -15.89 -8.20 16.80
CA ARG A 171 -16.81 -9.18 16.20
C ARG A 171 -17.65 -8.57 15.10
N THR A 172 -17.67 -9.19 13.94
CA THR A 172 -18.70 -8.92 12.93
C THR A 172 -19.93 -9.77 13.21
N LYS A 173 -21.09 -9.33 12.72
CA LYS A 173 -22.36 -10.05 12.92
C LYS A 173 -22.43 -11.39 12.17
N ASN A 174 -21.73 -11.50 11.05
CA ASN A 174 -21.72 -12.64 10.14
C ASN A 174 -20.62 -12.44 9.07
N PHE A 175 -20.49 -13.41 8.16
CA PHE A 175 -19.51 -13.36 7.07
C PHE A 175 -19.78 -12.23 6.07
N LEU A 176 -21.04 -11.89 5.76
CA LEU A 176 -21.34 -10.74 4.90
C LEU A 176 -20.79 -9.43 5.46
N GLU A 177 -20.98 -9.16 6.75
CA GLU A 177 -20.44 -7.95 7.39
C GLU A 177 -18.90 -7.97 7.47
N PHE A 178 -18.28 -9.17 7.56
CA PHE A 178 -16.83 -9.32 7.41
C PHE A 178 -16.36 -8.92 6.00
N VAL A 179 -17.05 -9.38 4.94
CA VAL A 179 -16.74 -8.98 3.56
C VAL A 179 -16.92 -7.47 3.35
N LYS A 180 -18.02 -6.89 3.81
CA LYS A 180 -18.26 -5.43 3.68
C LYS A 180 -17.19 -4.60 4.36
N ARG A 181 -16.70 -5.03 5.52
CA ARG A 181 -15.58 -4.37 6.21
C ARG A 181 -14.32 -4.43 5.36
N ALA A 182 -13.98 -5.59 4.80
CA ALA A 182 -12.83 -5.73 3.90
C ALA A 182 -12.96 -4.83 2.66
N ILE A 183 -14.16 -4.70 2.06
CA ILE A 183 -14.42 -3.76 0.96
C ILE A 183 -14.14 -2.32 1.39
N ALA A 184 -14.70 -1.89 2.53
CA ALA A 184 -14.52 -0.52 3.00
C ALA A 184 -13.04 -0.20 3.26
N GLN A 185 -12.31 -1.14 3.86
CA GLN A 185 -10.88 -0.96 4.12
C GLN A 185 -10.06 -0.92 2.82
N ALA A 186 -10.31 -1.84 1.88
CA ALA A 186 -9.63 -1.84 0.58
C ALA A 186 -9.93 -0.59 -0.25
N GLN A 187 -11.15 -0.03 -0.15
CA GLN A 187 -11.50 1.23 -0.80
C GLN A 187 -10.72 2.41 -0.21
N ASN A 188 -10.62 2.49 1.12
CA ASN A 188 -9.84 3.53 1.80
C ASN A 188 -8.35 3.46 1.43
N GLU A 189 -7.79 2.25 1.38
CA GLU A 189 -6.41 2.00 0.92
C GLU A 189 -6.22 2.50 -0.52
N LEU A 190 -7.11 2.12 -1.44
CA LEU A 190 -7.03 2.55 -2.84
C LEU A 190 -7.13 4.07 -3.01
N GLU A 191 -7.96 4.74 -2.19
CA GLU A 191 -8.04 6.20 -2.18
C GLU A 191 -6.76 6.85 -1.66
N SER A 192 -6.14 6.27 -0.63
CA SER A 192 -4.87 6.76 -0.10
C SER A 192 -3.73 6.62 -1.12
N GLU A 193 -3.66 5.50 -1.83
CA GLU A 193 -2.65 5.26 -2.86
C GLU A 193 -2.80 6.23 -4.03
N LYS A 194 -4.03 6.45 -4.51
CA LYS A 194 -4.32 7.46 -5.54
C LYS A 194 -3.92 8.88 -5.13
N LYS A 195 -4.10 9.24 -3.85
CA LYS A 195 -3.69 10.55 -3.32
C LYS A 195 -2.18 10.67 -3.25
N SER A 196 -1.49 9.61 -2.83
CA SER A 196 -0.02 9.54 -2.81
C SER A 196 0.56 9.76 -4.20
N HIS A 197 0.09 8.97 -5.19
CA HIS A 197 0.56 9.04 -6.57
C HIS A 197 0.36 10.44 -7.19
N LYS A 198 -0.84 11.02 -7.02
CA LYS A 198 -1.12 12.41 -7.46
C LYS A 198 -0.24 13.45 -6.76
N GLY A 199 0.15 13.20 -5.51
CA GLY A 199 1.04 14.07 -4.76
C GLY A 199 2.47 14.06 -5.31
N GLU A 200 2.95 12.89 -5.73
CA GLU A 200 4.26 12.70 -6.36
C GLU A 200 4.32 13.30 -7.77
N GLU A 201 3.32 13.03 -8.61
CA GLU A 201 3.20 13.63 -9.95
C GLU A 201 3.21 15.17 -9.87
N LYS A 202 2.37 15.76 -9.01
CA LYS A 202 2.34 17.23 -8.81
C LYS A 202 3.66 17.77 -8.28
N ARG A 203 4.41 17.02 -7.47
CA ARG A 203 5.74 17.42 -6.99
C ARG A 203 6.76 17.37 -8.12
N GLN A 204 6.73 16.34 -8.96
CA GLN A 204 7.60 16.21 -10.12
C GLN A 204 7.31 17.29 -11.16
N GLU A 205 6.04 17.54 -11.49
CA GLU A 205 5.61 18.65 -12.36
C GLU A 205 6.08 20.00 -11.82
N LYS A 206 5.89 20.28 -10.52
CA LYS A 206 6.39 21.51 -9.90
C LYS A 206 7.92 21.60 -9.94
N MET A 207 8.66 20.51 -9.76
CA MET A 207 10.11 20.50 -9.87
C MET A 207 10.59 20.77 -11.30
N VAL A 208 9.93 20.18 -12.30
CA VAL A 208 10.23 20.40 -13.72
C VAL A 208 9.91 21.84 -14.11
N GLU A 209 8.76 22.38 -13.70
CA GLU A 209 8.38 23.76 -13.97
C GLU A 209 9.32 24.76 -13.27
N GLN A 210 9.72 24.50 -12.03
CA GLN A 210 10.71 25.33 -11.32
C GLN A 210 12.08 25.30 -12.00
N ARG A 211 12.50 24.16 -12.58
CA ARG A 211 13.73 24.09 -13.37
C ARG A 211 13.61 24.91 -14.65
N LYS A 212 12.46 24.86 -15.33
CA LYS A 212 12.18 25.61 -16.57
C LYS A 212 12.11 27.13 -16.39
N ARG A 213 11.87 27.64 -15.18
CA ARG A 213 11.82 29.09 -14.89
C ARG A 213 12.99 29.62 -14.08
N LYS A 214 14.03 28.81 -13.89
CA LYS A 214 15.15 29.13 -12.99
C LYS A 214 15.89 30.42 -13.35
N PHE A 215 15.93 30.76 -14.63
CA PHE A 215 16.59 31.93 -15.19
C PHE A 215 15.61 32.89 -15.86
N ASP A 216 14.32 32.81 -15.53
CA ASP A 216 13.31 33.68 -16.13
C ASP A 216 13.70 35.16 -16.02
N GLY A 217 13.70 35.84 -17.17
CA GLY A 217 14.14 37.23 -17.32
C GLY A 217 15.64 37.51 -17.12
N LYS A 218 16.49 36.50 -16.89
CA LYS A 218 17.94 36.67 -16.72
C LYS A 218 18.66 36.53 -18.05
N MET A 219 19.49 37.52 -18.36
CA MET A 219 20.29 37.53 -19.60
C MET A 219 21.72 37.07 -19.34
N PHE A 220 22.19 36.09 -20.11
CA PHE A 220 23.52 35.52 -20.06
C PHE A 220 24.33 35.90 -21.31
N VAL A 221 25.58 36.29 -21.08
CA VAL A 221 26.59 36.49 -22.13
C VAL A 221 27.76 35.55 -21.84
N PHE A 222 28.20 34.81 -22.85
CA PHE A 222 29.34 33.90 -22.73
C PHE A 222 30.59 34.50 -23.38
N ALA A 223 31.72 34.46 -22.66
CA ALA A 223 33.01 34.92 -23.12
C ALA A 223 34.05 33.79 -23.05
N GLY A 224 34.53 33.36 -24.22
CA GLY A 224 35.49 32.25 -24.34
C GLY A 224 34.80 30.88 -24.44
N THR A 225 35.58 29.83 -24.17
CA THR A 225 35.18 28.42 -24.24
C THR A 225 35.18 27.81 -22.84
N LEU A 226 34.13 27.06 -22.50
CA LEU A 226 34.05 26.28 -21.27
C LEU A 226 34.79 24.95 -21.49
N ALA A 227 35.54 24.47 -20.50
CA ALA A 227 36.33 23.25 -20.61
C ALA A 227 35.46 21.98 -20.46
N GLY A 228 34.43 22.04 -19.60
CA GLY A 228 33.58 20.90 -19.22
C GLY A 228 32.25 20.80 -19.96
N MET A 229 31.92 21.76 -20.83
CA MET A 229 30.64 21.77 -21.57
C MET A 229 30.83 22.48 -22.90
N ASN A 230 30.26 21.93 -23.98
CA ASN A 230 30.29 22.62 -25.26
C ASN A 230 29.43 23.91 -25.20
N LYS A 231 29.76 24.91 -26.01
CA LYS A 231 29.04 26.19 -25.97
C LYS A 231 27.55 26.03 -26.28
N LYS A 232 27.18 25.14 -27.21
CA LYS A 232 25.79 24.94 -27.62
C LYS A 232 24.94 24.44 -26.46
N ASP A 233 25.40 23.41 -25.75
CA ASP A 233 24.73 22.85 -24.58
C ASP A 233 24.55 23.92 -23.49
N ALA A 234 25.57 24.75 -23.24
CA ALA A 234 25.48 25.83 -22.25
C ALA A 234 24.41 26.87 -22.62
N LEU A 235 24.26 27.18 -23.91
CA LEU A 235 23.21 28.06 -24.41
C LEU A 235 21.82 27.42 -24.25
N ASP A 236 21.71 26.14 -24.58
CA ASP A 236 20.46 25.41 -24.55
C ASP A 236 19.98 25.23 -23.10
N TYR A 237 20.87 24.89 -22.15
CA TYR A 237 20.54 24.84 -20.72
C TYR A 237 20.01 26.17 -20.17
N VAL A 238 20.59 27.31 -20.59
CA VAL A 238 20.11 28.62 -20.17
C VAL A 238 18.71 28.89 -20.72
N LYS A 239 18.48 28.59 -22.00
CA LYS A 239 17.17 28.77 -22.65
C LYS A 239 16.10 27.85 -22.07
N GLU A 240 16.41 26.59 -21.84
CA GLU A 240 15.52 25.61 -21.22
C GLU A 240 15.13 26.00 -19.80
N ALA A 241 16.03 26.71 -19.10
CA ALA A 241 15.79 27.28 -17.79
C ALA A 241 15.06 28.65 -17.83
N GLY A 242 14.60 29.12 -19.00
CA GLY A 242 13.86 30.37 -19.16
C GLY A 242 14.75 31.63 -19.30
N GLY A 243 16.07 31.43 -19.40
CA GLY A 243 17.03 32.50 -19.55
C GLY A 243 17.19 32.98 -20.99
N ILE A 244 17.62 34.24 -21.12
CA ILE A 244 17.91 34.88 -22.41
C ILE A 244 19.41 34.79 -22.66
N VAL A 245 19.83 34.42 -23.86
CA VAL A 245 21.25 34.49 -24.24
C VAL A 245 21.46 35.65 -25.21
N SER A 246 22.45 36.49 -24.92
CA SER A 246 22.92 37.58 -25.79
C SER A 246 24.42 37.42 -26.10
N ASN A 247 24.84 37.95 -27.25
CA ASN A 247 26.26 38.10 -27.59
C ASN A 247 26.81 39.48 -27.19
N THR A 248 25.93 40.40 -26.80
CA THR A 248 26.24 41.79 -26.45
C THR A 248 26.21 41.96 -24.95
N LEU A 249 27.28 42.53 -24.41
CA LEU A 249 27.37 42.88 -22.99
C LEU A 249 26.87 44.32 -22.80
N ASP A 250 25.77 44.47 -22.08
CA ASP A 250 25.12 45.76 -21.82
C ASP A 250 24.56 45.83 -20.39
N LYS A 251 23.84 46.92 -20.06
CA LYS A 251 23.21 47.11 -18.74
C LYS A 251 22.05 46.13 -18.46
N LYS A 252 21.49 45.47 -19.49
CA LYS A 252 20.41 44.48 -19.34
C LYS A 252 20.97 43.08 -19.04
N THR A 253 22.26 42.88 -19.27
CA THR A 253 22.94 41.61 -19.02
C THR A 253 22.96 41.29 -17.53
N SER A 254 22.45 40.12 -17.14
CA SER A 254 22.44 39.68 -15.74
C SER A 254 23.74 38.97 -15.36
N TYR A 255 24.27 38.13 -16.27
CA TYR A 255 25.45 37.31 -16.03
C TYR A 255 26.41 37.33 -17.22
N LEU A 256 27.70 37.53 -16.93
CA LEU A 256 28.79 37.23 -17.85
C LEU A 256 29.44 35.92 -17.40
N VAL A 257 29.34 34.87 -18.20
CA VAL A 257 30.02 33.59 -17.96
C VAL A 257 31.33 33.59 -18.73
N PHE A 258 32.46 33.39 -18.04
CA PHE A 258 33.77 33.29 -18.67
C PHE A 258 34.36 31.89 -18.50
N GLY A 259 34.91 31.36 -19.58
CA GLY A 259 35.61 30.07 -19.62
C GLY A 259 37.13 30.20 -19.38
N ASN A 260 37.88 29.14 -19.71
CA ASN A 260 39.32 29.09 -19.43
C ASN A 260 40.08 30.27 -20.08
N GLY A 261 40.73 31.09 -19.23
CA GLY A 261 41.88 31.89 -19.64
C GLY A 261 41.80 33.43 -19.58
N LYS A 262 40.70 34.10 -19.18
CA LYS A 262 40.72 35.60 -19.07
C LYS A 262 39.86 36.17 -17.93
N LYS A 263 40.29 35.96 -16.68
CA LYS A 263 39.72 36.65 -15.48
C LYS A 263 39.83 38.18 -15.55
N ASP A 264 40.76 38.71 -16.34
CA ASP A 264 41.02 40.15 -16.51
C ASP A 264 40.83 40.63 -17.96
N GLY A 265 39.99 39.94 -18.74
CA GLY A 265 39.71 40.33 -20.12
C GLY A 265 38.89 41.62 -20.24
N LYS A 266 38.99 42.32 -21.39
CA LYS A 266 38.24 43.56 -21.69
C LYS A 266 36.74 43.45 -21.38
N ARG A 267 36.11 42.29 -21.65
CA ARG A 267 34.70 42.03 -21.34
C ARG A 267 34.41 41.87 -19.84
N VAL A 268 35.32 41.31 -19.06
CA VAL A 268 35.17 41.20 -17.59
C VAL A 268 35.27 42.57 -16.93
N ILE A 269 36.22 43.40 -17.37
CA ILE A 269 36.35 44.78 -16.88
C ILE A 269 35.10 45.61 -17.24
N ALA A 270 34.59 45.48 -18.47
CA ALA A 270 33.35 46.13 -18.89
C ALA A 270 32.13 45.65 -18.07
N ALA A 271 32.02 44.34 -17.80
CA ALA A 271 30.96 43.77 -16.99
C ALA A 271 30.96 44.34 -15.57
N LYS A 272 32.15 44.42 -14.94
CA LYS A 272 32.32 45.04 -13.61
C LYS A 272 31.87 46.51 -13.61
N LYS A 273 32.26 47.30 -14.62
CA LYS A 273 31.84 48.71 -14.76
C LYS A 273 30.33 48.87 -14.95
N LEU A 274 29.67 47.90 -15.58
CA LEU A 274 28.22 47.88 -15.82
C LEU A 274 27.42 47.25 -14.66
N GLY A 275 28.09 46.75 -13.61
CA GLY A 275 27.44 46.06 -12.49
C GLY A 275 26.95 44.64 -12.82
N VAL A 276 27.40 44.05 -13.92
CA VAL A 276 27.01 42.71 -14.37
C VAL A 276 27.76 41.66 -13.55
N ARG A 277 27.04 40.60 -13.11
CA ARG A 277 27.66 39.54 -12.31
C ARG A 277 28.53 38.63 -13.18
N VAL A 278 29.81 38.53 -12.82
CA VAL A 278 30.78 37.70 -13.55
C VAL A 278 30.86 36.32 -12.90
N LEU A 279 30.66 35.27 -13.70
CA LEU A 279 30.69 33.87 -13.27
C LEU A 279 31.82 33.14 -13.97
N ALA A 280 32.69 32.51 -13.17
CA ALA A 280 33.58 31.48 -13.68
C ALA A 280 32.78 30.23 -14.09
N GLU A 281 33.35 29.39 -14.93
CA GLU A 281 32.76 28.12 -15.37
C GLU A 281 32.17 27.30 -14.22
N GLN A 282 32.92 27.07 -13.14
CA GLN A 282 32.40 26.31 -12.00
C GLN A 282 31.19 26.99 -11.34
N GLN A 283 31.19 28.32 -11.24
CA GLN A 283 30.07 29.07 -10.66
C GLN A 283 28.84 29.04 -11.56
N PHE A 284 29.04 28.96 -12.89
CA PHE A 284 27.96 28.75 -13.84
C PHE A 284 27.37 27.35 -13.71
N TYR A 285 28.19 26.30 -13.53
CA TYR A 285 27.70 24.95 -13.26
C TYR A 285 26.97 24.85 -11.93
N ASP A 286 27.50 25.46 -10.87
CA ASP A 286 26.83 25.52 -9.57
C ASP A 286 25.48 26.23 -9.70
N LEU A 287 25.46 27.32 -10.49
CA LEU A 287 24.24 28.05 -10.79
C LEU A 287 23.26 27.20 -11.61
N LEU A 288 23.71 26.36 -12.56
CA LEU A 288 22.89 25.47 -13.38
C LEU A 288 22.34 24.26 -12.62
N PHE A 289 23.17 23.59 -11.82
CA PHE A 289 22.85 22.27 -11.27
C PHE A 289 22.53 22.26 -9.77
N LYS A 290 22.71 23.39 -9.07
CA LYS A 290 22.31 23.62 -7.67
C LYS A 290 22.51 22.37 -6.78
N VAL A 291 23.75 22.01 -6.48
CA VAL A 291 24.02 21.06 -5.39
C VAL A 291 23.61 21.74 -4.08
N ARG A 292 22.50 21.29 -3.48
CA ARG A 292 22.18 21.62 -2.09
C ARG A 292 23.30 21.04 -1.22
N LYS A 293 24.30 21.85 -0.85
CA LYS A 293 25.11 21.52 0.31
C LYS A 293 24.19 21.61 1.53
N LYS A 294 23.83 20.45 2.09
CA LYS A 294 23.25 20.38 3.44
C LYS A 294 24.25 21.10 4.37
N LYS A 295 23.77 22.11 5.09
CA LYS A 295 24.46 22.59 6.29
C LYS A 295 24.25 21.56 7.39
#